data_AF-A0A453SB31-F1
#
_entry.id   AF-A0A453SB31-F1
#
_cell.length_a   1.000
_cell.length_b   1.000
_cell.length_c   1.000
_cell.angle_alpha   90.00
_cell.angle_beta   90.00
_cell.angle_gamma   90.00
#
_symmetry.space_group_name_H-M   'P 1'
#
loop_
_entity.id
_entity.type
_entity.pdbx_description
1 polymer ?
#
loop_
_entity_poly.entity_id
_entity_poly.type
_entity_poly.pdbx_seq_one_letter_code
_entity_poly.pdbx_strand_id
1 'polypeptide(L)' 'MAAPAIANLGCPTAAMHVTYLGIPLTLGRPTATQLQPLVDKTAGKLPTWKAHLMNKAGHLAFVKSVLSAIP' A
#
# COMPACT_ATOMS: atom_id res chain seq x y z
N MET A 1 -1.30 -10.32 21.57
CA MET A 1 -0.70 -10.03 22.89
C MET A 1 0.29 -11.15 23.22
N ALA A 2 1.49 -11.12 22.61
CA ALA A 2 2.54 -12.13 22.80
C ALA A 2 3.91 -11.47 22.59
N ALA A 3 4.30 -10.59 23.52
CA ALA A 3 5.52 -9.81 23.45
C ALA A 3 6.51 -9.94 24.64
N PRO A 4 6.28 -10.66 25.76
CA PRO A 4 7.23 -10.58 26.87
C PRO A 4 8.46 -11.49 26.71
N ALA A 5 8.48 -12.44 25.77
CA ALA A 5 9.56 -13.42 25.68
C ALA A 5 10.85 -12.89 25.01
N ILE A 6 10.76 -11.86 24.16
CA ILE A 6 11.89 -11.43 23.32
C ILE A 6 12.82 -10.45 24.06
N ALA A 7 12.29 -9.70 25.04
CA ALA A 7 13.05 -8.70 25.79
C ALA A 7 14.17 -9.30 26.66
N ASN A 8 14.08 -10.59 27.01
CA ASN A 8 15.02 -11.23 27.94
C ASN A 8 16.24 -11.88 27.27
N LEU A 9 16.32 -11.86 25.93
CA LEU A 9 17.39 -12.53 25.17
C LEU A 9 18.50 -11.58 24.70
N GLY A 10 18.41 -10.27 25.00
CA GLY A 10 19.41 -9.29 24.58
C GLY A 10 19.53 -9.12 23.05
N CYS A 11 18.63 -9.73 22.28
CA CYS A 11 18.58 -9.59 20.83
C CYS A 11 18.05 -8.20 20.48
N PRO A 12 18.81 -7.36 19.77
CA PRO A 12 18.26 -6.12 19.23
C PRO A 12 17.12 -6.50 18.29
N THR A 13 15.91 -6.02 18.57
CA THR A 13 14.79 -6.07 17.64
C THR A 13 15.19 -5.19 16.46
N ALA A 14 15.90 -5.77 15.49
CA ALA A 14 16.24 -5.07 14.27
C ALA A 14 14.91 -4.74 13.60
N ALA A 15 14.48 -3.49 13.72
CA ALA A 15 13.37 -2.98 12.93
C ALA A 15 13.74 -3.25 11.48
N MET A 16 12.96 -4.11 10.82
CA MET A 16 13.24 -4.48 9.44
C MET A 16 13.09 -3.22 8.59
N HIS A 17 14.20 -2.56 8.30
CA HIS A 17 14.25 -1.34 7.50
C HIS A 17 14.24 -1.70 6.00
N VAL A 18 13.44 -2.70 5.64
CA VAL A 18 13.23 -3.12 4.25
C VAL A 18 11.96 -2.43 3.79
N THR A 19 12.08 -1.61 2.76
CA THR A 19 10.93 -0.99 2.11
C THR A 19 10.46 -1.89 0.98
N TYR A 20 9.26 -2.46 1.09
CA TYR A 20 8.63 -3.24 0.02
C TYR A 20 7.43 -2.49 -0.51
N LEU A 21 7.32 -2.41 -1.84
CA LEU A 21 6.27 -1.65 -2.53
C LEU A 21 6.17 -0.15 -2.18
N GLY A 22 7.14 0.40 -1.43
CA GLY A 22 7.14 1.79 -0.97
C GLY A 22 6.69 1.98 0.48
N ILE A 23 6.52 0.89 1.25
CA ILE A 23 6.12 0.92 2.66
C ILE A 23 7.15 0.13 3.51
N PRO A 24 7.43 0.53 4.76
CA PRO A 24 8.23 -0.28 5.67
C PRO A 24 7.60 -1.67 5.89
N LEU A 25 8.39 -2.73 5.75
CA LEU A 25 7.96 -4.08 6.10
C LEU A 25 7.86 -4.18 7.62
N THR A 26 6.64 -4.09 8.15
CA THR A 26 6.38 -4.36 9.55
C THR A 26 6.03 -5.83 9.74
N LEU A 27 6.50 -6.44 10.83
CA LEU A 27 6.17 -7.84 11.17
C LEU A 27 4.67 -8.06 11.46
N GLY A 28 3.91 -6.97 11.62
CA GLY A 28 2.45 -6.97 11.81
C GLY A 28 1.72 -6.17 10.72
N ARG A 29 0.39 -6.08 10.85
CA ARG A 29 -0.47 -5.33 9.91
C ARG A 29 -0.02 -3.86 9.80
N PRO A 30 0.31 -3.37 8.60
CA PRO A 30 0.65 -1.96 8.39
C PRO A 30 -0.51 -1.05 8.79
N THR A 31 -0.19 0.05 9.47
CA THR A 31 -1.17 1.09 9.82
C THR A 31 -1.64 1.83 8.56
N ALA A 32 -2.84 2.40 8.58
CA ALA A 32 -3.38 3.16 7.44
C ALA A 32 -2.43 4.25 6.93
N THR A 33 -1.72 4.93 7.84
CA THR A 33 -0.71 5.95 7.49
C THR A 33 0.49 5.38 6.72
N GLN A 34 0.87 4.13 7.00
CA GLN A 34 1.93 3.43 6.28
C GLN A 34 1.46 3.00 4.89
N LEU A 35 0.16 2.76 4.68
CA LEU A 35 -0.42 2.41 3.39
C LEU A 35 -0.72 3.62 2.49
N GLN A 36 -0.75 4.84 3.05
CA GLN A 36 -1.03 6.07 2.31
C GLN A 36 -0.19 6.23 1.01
N PRO A 37 1.12 5.95 1.01
CA PRO A 37 1.93 6.04 -0.20
C PRO A 37 1.47 5.13 -1.33
N LEU A 38 0.89 3.96 -1.02
CA LEU A 38 0.32 3.07 -2.04
C LEU A 38 -0.98 3.63 -2.62
N VAL A 39 -1.82 4.21 -1.76
CA VAL A 39 -3.07 4.85 -2.18
C VAL A 39 -2.76 6.03 -3.11
N ASP A 40 -1.81 6.87 -2.72
CA ASP A 40 -1.39 8.02 -3.51
C ASP A 40 -0.78 7.60 -4.85
N LYS A 41 0.05 6.54 -4.85
CA LYS A 41 0.60 5.96 -6.08
C LYS A 41 -0.49 5.41 -6.99
N THR A 42 -1.50 4.75 -6.43
CA THR A 42 -2.64 4.21 -7.17
C THR A 42 -3.51 5.32 -7.75
N ALA A 43 -3.79 6.36 -6.97
CA ALA A 43 -4.51 7.56 -7.42
C ALA A 43 -3.74 8.26 -8.55
N GLY A 44 -2.41 8.33 -8.47
CA GLY A 44 -1.56 8.86 -9.52
C GLY A 44 -1.60 8.07 -10.84
N LYS A 45 -2.04 6.80 -10.83
CA LYS A 45 -2.24 5.99 -12.05
C LYS A 45 -3.60 6.23 -12.71
N LEU A 46 -4.51 6.93 -12.03
CA LEU A 46 -5.86 7.26 -12.52
C LEU A 46 -5.94 8.74 -12.90
N PRO A 47 -5.54 9.12 -14.12
CA PRO A 47 -5.63 10.51 -14.56
C PRO A 47 -7.09 10.98 -14.60
N THR A 48 -7.41 12.01 -13.81
CA THR A 48 -8.76 12.58 -13.69
C THR A 48 -9.27 13.18 -15.00
N TRP A 49 -8.39 13.74 -15.84
CA TRP A 49 -8.77 14.28 -17.15
C TRP A 49 -9.33 13.21 -18.10
N LYS A 50 -8.83 11.98 -18.00
CA LYS A 50 -9.29 10.86 -18.85
C LYS A 50 -10.69 10.43 -18.44
N ALA A 51 -11.02 10.47 -17.15
CA ALA A 51 -12.36 10.17 -16.65
C ALA A 51 -13.42 11.14 -17.21
N HIS A 52 -13.08 12.42 -17.35
CA HIS A 52 -13.99 13.45 -17.87
C HIS A 52 -14.35 13.24 -19.35
N LEU A 53 -13.46 12.59 -20.13
CA LEU A 53 -13.68 12.30 -21.55
C LEU A 53 -14.45 11.00 -21.80
N MET A 54 -14.76 10.22 -20.75
CA MET A 54 -15.36 8.90 -20.88
C MET A 54 -16.83 8.87 -20.45
N ASN A 55 -17.62 8.04 -21.11
CA ASN A 55 -18.94 7.67 -20.59
C ASN A 55 -18.80 6.80 -19.32
N LYS A 56 -19.89 6.63 -18.55
CA LYS A 56 -19.86 5.91 -17.27
C LYS A 56 -19.33 4.48 -17.38
N ALA A 57 -19.66 3.76 -18.45
CA ALA A 57 -19.23 2.38 -18.66
C ALA A 57 -17.73 2.28 -18.97
N GLY A 58 -17.24 3.16 -19.85
CA GLY A 58 -15.82 3.25 -20.20
C GLY A 58 -14.97 3.66 -18.99
N HIS A 59 -15.45 4.62 -18.21
CA HIS A 59 -14.77 5.02 -16.97
C HIS A 59 -14.66 3.86 -15.98
N LEU A 60 -15.74 3.09 -15.79
CA LEU A 60 -15.73 1.91 -14.91
C LEU A 60 -14.76 0.83 -15.40
N ALA A 61 -14.75 0.53 -16.70
CA ALA A 61 -13.84 -0.44 -17.29
C ALA A 61 -12.37 -0.01 -17.14
N PHE A 62 -12.09 1.27 -17.35
CA PHE A 62 -10.76 1.84 -17.16
C PHE A 62 -10.28 1.73 -15.71
N VAL A 63 -11.10 2.14 -14.74
CA VAL A 63 -10.76 2.02 -13.31
C VAL A 63 -10.50 0.57 -12.94
N LYS A 64 -11.38 -0.36 -13.36
CA LYS A 64 -11.20 -1.80 -13.11
C LYS A 64 -9.88 -2.32 -13.68
N SER A 65 -9.56 -1.96 -14.93
CA SER A 65 -8.32 -2.40 -15.60
C SER A 65 -7.06 -1.86 -14.92
N VAL A 66 -7.06 -0.60 -14.48
CA VAL A 66 -5.91 -0.01 -13.78
C VAL A 66 -5.73 -0.68 -12.42
N LEU A 67 -6.81 -0.85 -11.65
CA LEU A 67 -6.75 -1.49 -10.34
C LEU A 67 -6.35 -2.97 -10.42
N SER A 68 -6.78 -3.71 -11.45
CA SER A 68 -6.40 -5.11 -11.64
C SER A 68 -4.94 -5.31 -12.06
N ALA A 69 -4.27 -4.26 -12.54
CA ALA A 69 -2.87 -4.31 -12.96
C ALA A 69 -1.89 -3.92 -11.83
N ILE A 70 -2.40 -3.54 -10.65
CA ILE A 70 -1.57 -3.25 -9.48
C ILE A 70 -1.28 -4.60 -8.79
N PRO A 71 0.01 -4.98 -8.66
CA PRO A 71 0.41 -6.25 -8.07
C PRO A 71 0.19 -6.31 -6.56
#